data_AF-A0A352FI39-F1
#
_entry.id   AF-A0A352FI39-F1
#
_cell.length_a   1.000
_cell.length_b   1.000
_cell.length_c   1.000
_cell.angle_alpha   90.00
_cell.angle_beta   90.00
_cell.angle_gamma   90.00
#
_symmetry.space_group_name_H-M   'P 1'
#
loop_
_entity.id
_entity.type
_entity.pdbx_description
1 polymer ?
#
loop_
_entity_poly.entity_id
_entity_poly.type
_entity_poly.pdbx_seq_one_letter_code
_entity_poly.pdbx_strand_id
1 'polypeptide(L)'
;MSKLKKKSRKRKLLLILFGVIFGLLMTEVFLRVVGYSAPLFYTPDYFRGVVLRPNVVGTYQREGRTYVSINSEGLRDREHSIAKPANTIRIALLGDSYCEALQVPLEQTFWRLLQQKLESCDQFAGKHIEVINFGVSGYGAGQELITLQQRVWQYSPDIVMLLMTTNNDISDNLRSLKKTDEIPYFYYRGDELIVDNSFRDSPAFRWHSSTLNRAGVWFRDNLRTIQLVYEVHLLIKTKLDERRARNQTPAPAPAQVAKQSAPEITVENMIYLEPRDAVWNEAWDVTEGLLKEIHNEVNQKGAKFVLVLGSNPIQVHPDRAVRERFQSYVGVDNLFYPNLRLAQLANREQIDFLDLAQPLQSYADDKKVFLHGFGKEIGNGHWNADGHREAAELIEQKMCSDAASKP
;
A
#
# COMPACT_ATOMS: atom_id res chain seq x y z
N MET A 1 -27.93 4.55 62.09
CA MET A 1 -28.02 3.56 60.98
C MET A 1 -27.38 3.98 59.64
N SER A 2 -27.21 5.28 59.30
CA SER A 2 -26.69 5.66 57.97
C SER A 2 -25.18 5.40 57.76
N LYS A 3 -24.33 5.54 58.80
CA LYS A 3 -22.87 5.29 58.72
C LYS A 3 -22.50 3.83 58.42
N LEU A 4 -23.22 2.85 58.99
CA LEU A 4 -23.00 1.41 58.77
C LEU A 4 -23.40 0.96 57.35
N LYS A 5 -24.55 1.45 56.83
CA LYS A 5 -24.96 1.23 55.43
C LYS A 5 -23.96 1.84 54.44
N LYS A 6 -23.38 3.01 54.75
CA LYS A 6 -22.36 3.69 53.91
C LYS A 6 -21.03 2.90 53.88
N LYS A 7 -20.62 2.30 55.01
CA LYS A 7 -19.41 1.45 55.11
C LYS A 7 -19.54 0.13 54.34
N SER A 8 -20.73 -0.48 54.33
CA SER A 8 -21.04 -1.67 53.52
C SER A 8 -21.03 -1.38 52.01
N ARG A 9 -21.62 -0.27 51.57
CA ARG A 9 -21.57 0.16 50.15
C ARG A 9 -20.15 0.43 49.66
N LYS A 10 -19.30 1.10 50.48
CA LYS A 10 -17.88 1.31 50.14
C LYS A 10 -17.13 0.00 49.94
N ARG A 11 -17.31 -0.99 50.82
CA ARG A 11 -16.66 -2.31 50.68
C ARG A 11 -17.11 -3.04 49.41
N LYS A 12 -18.41 -3.03 49.10
CA LYS A 12 -18.93 -3.62 47.84
C LYS A 12 -18.33 -2.93 46.62
N LEU A 13 -18.25 -1.59 46.62
CA LEU A 13 -17.66 -0.83 45.52
C LEU A 13 -16.16 -1.14 45.34
N LEU A 14 -15.41 -1.26 46.45
CA LEU A 14 -14.00 -1.64 46.42
C LEU A 14 -13.80 -3.08 45.89
N LEU A 15 -14.65 -4.02 46.28
CA LEU A 15 -14.60 -5.40 45.77
C LEU A 15 -14.90 -5.46 44.27
N ILE A 16 -15.89 -4.69 43.80
CA ILE A 16 -16.20 -4.59 42.37
C ILE A 16 -15.00 -3.99 41.62
N LEU A 17 -14.44 -2.88 42.11
CA LEU A 17 -13.28 -2.24 41.51
C LEU A 17 -12.07 -3.18 41.46
N PHE A 18 -11.79 -3.88 42.56
CA PHE A 18 -10.72 -4.88 42.62
C PHE A 18 -10.95 -6.01 41.63
N GLY A 19 -12.16 -6.57 41.56
CA GLY A 19 -12.50 -7.64 40.62
C GLY A 19 -12.34 -7.21 39.16
N VAL A 20 -12.74 -5.98 38.81
CA VAL A 20 -12.54 -5.41 37.47
C VAL A 20 -11.06 -5.24 37.14
N ILE A 21 -10.28 -4.64 38.05
CA ILE A 21 -8.84 -4.44 37.86
C ILE A 21 -8.12 -5.80 37.73
N PHE A 22 -8.44 -6.74 38.61
CA PHE A 22 -7.87 -8.09 38.57
C PHE A 22 -8.21 -8.81 37.27
N GLY A 23 -9.47 -8.73 36.81
CA GLY A 23 -9.89 -9.29 35.53
C GLY A 23 -9.11 -8.70 34.36
N LEU A 24 -9.01 -7.37 34.27
CA LEU A 24 -8.24 -6.68 33.22
C LEU A 24 -6.75 -7.08 33.25
N LEU A 25 -6.17 -7.21 34.45
CA LEU A 25 -4.77 -7.62 34.60
C LEU A 25 -4.56 -9.08 34.14
N MET A 26 -5.46 -10.00 34.51
CA MET A 26 -5.42 -11.38 34.04
C MET A 26 -5.59 -11.48 32.52
N THR A 27 -6.49 -10.69 31.93
CA THR A 27 -6.65 -10.60 30.47
C THR A 27 -5.38 -10.07 29.80
N GLU A 28 -4.78 -9.01 30.33
CA GLU A 28 -3.54 -8.44 29.81
C GLU A 28 -2.38 -9.46 29.85
N VAL A 29 -2.21 -10.16 30.98
CA VAL A 29 -1.21 -11.22 31.14
C VAL A 29 -1.45 -12.34 30.13
N PHE A 30 -2.69 -12.81 30.01
CA PHE A 30 -3.06 -13.86 29.05
C PHE A 30 -2.73 -13.44 27.61
N LEU A 31 -3.14 -12.24 27.19
CA LEU A 31 -2.90 -11.73 25.84
C LEU A 31 -1.40 -11.61 25.53
N ARG A 32 -0.58 -11.22 26.52
CA ARG A 32 0.88 -11.18 26.36
C ARG A 32 1.49 -12.58 26.24
N VAL A 33 1.04 -13.53 27.07
CA VAL A 33 1.53 -14.92 27.04
C VAL A 33 1.23 -15.59 25.70
N VAL A 34 0.07 -15.34 25.11
CA VAL A 34 -0.28 -15.87 23.77
C VAL A 34 0.29 -15.05 22.61
N GLY A 35 1.08 -14.01 22.89
CA GLY A 35 1.73 -13.18 21.88
C GLY A 35 0.77 -12.30 21.07
N TYR A 36 -0.42 -11.97 21.60
CA TYR A 36 -1.36 -11.10 20.91
C TYR A 36 -0.78 -9.67 20.78
N SER A 37 -0.74 -9.16 19.55
CA SER A 37 -0.29 -7.81 19.22
C SER A 37 -1.03 -7.29 18.00
N ALA A 38 -1.64 -6.10 18.12
CA ALA A 38 -2.28 -5.36 17.04
C ALA A 38 -1.92 -3.87 17.17
N PRO A 39 -0.66 -3.48 16.88
CA PRO A 39 -0.21 -2.10 16.98
C PRO A 39 -0.78 -1.24 15.84
N LEU A 40 -0.70 0.09 15.98
CA LEU A 40 -0.74 0.95 14.78
C LEU A 40 0.64 0.92 14.13
N PHE A 41 0.66 0.55 12.86
CA PHE A 41 1.87 0.63 12.05
C PHE A 41 2.15 2.04 11.53
N TYR A 42 1.16 2.93 11.55
CA TYR A 42 1.26 4.26 10.95
C TYR A 42 1.16 5.39 11.99
N THR A 43 1.77 6.52 11.66
CA THR A 43 1.68 7.78 12.40
C THR A 43 1.55 8.96 11.44
N PRO A 44 0.92 10.07 11.83
CA PRO A 44 0.89 11.28 11.00
C PRO A 44 2.30 11.82 10.73
N ASP A 45 2.49 12.38 9.53
CA ASP A 45 3.72 13.04 9.08
C ASP A 45 3.38 14.40 8.48
N TYR A 46 4.18 15.41 8.80
CA TYR A 46 3.91 16.80 8.42
C TYR A 46 3.98 17.03 6.90
N PHE A 47 4.82 16.27 6.19
CA PHE A 47 5.03 16.44 4.76
C PHE A 47 4.19 15.47 3.93
N ARG A 48 4.07 14.23 4.40
CA ARG A 48 3.50 13.10 3.65
C ARG A 48 2.10 12.71 4.13
N GLY A 49 1.58 13.36 5.17
CA GLY A 49 0.29 13.01 5.78
C GLY A 49 0.41 11.82 6.73
N VAL A 50 0.93 10.70 6.25
CA VAL A 50 1.09 9.47 7.01
C VAL A 50 2.42 8.79 6.67
N VAL A 51 3.04 8.15 7.66
CA VAL A 51 4.25 7.33 7.50
C VAL A 51 4.18 6.10 8.38
N LEU A 52 5.05 5.12 8.11
CA LEU A 52 5.27 4.03 9.04
C LEU A 52 5.93 4.53 10.32
N ARG A 53 5.45 4.01 11.45
CA ARG A 53 5.93 4.39 12.77
C ARG A 53 7.18 3.57 13.10
N PRO A 54 8.32 4.23 13.39
CA PRO A 54 9.57 3.54 13.71
C PRO A 54 9.46 2.56 14.88
N ASN A 55 10.25 1.49 14.83
CA ASN A 55 10.40 0.49 15.90
C ASN A 55 9.11 -0.25 16.28
N VAL A 56 8.09 -0.23 15.42
CA VAL A 56 6.84 -0.98 15.66
C VAL A 56 6.99 -2.42 15.23
N VAL A 57 6.55 -3.32 16.10
CA VAL A 57 6.42 -4.74 15.80
C VAL A 57 5.02 -5.26 16.13
N GLY A 58 4.49 -6.12 15.28
CA GLY A 58 3.21 -6.77 15.53
C GLY A 58 2.69 -7.60 14.37
N THR A 59 1.51 -8.17 14.54
CA THR A 59 0.94 -9.07 13.54
C THR A 59 -0.09 -8.32 12.70
N TYR A 60 0.17 -8.22 11.40
CA TYR A 60 -0.82 -7.79 10.42
C TYR A 60 -1.76 -8.96 10.09
N GLN A 61 -3.08 -8.70 10.09
CA GLN A 61 -4.11 -9.76 9.97
C GLN A 61 -5.33 -9.36 9.12
N ARG A 62 -5.29 -8.20 8.44
CA ARG A 62 -6.43 -7.73 7.63
C ARG A 62 -6.54 -8.51 6.32
N GLU A 63 -5.41 -8.93 5.78
CA GLU A 63 -5.30 -9.69 4.54
C GLU A 63 -4.11 -10.63 4.65
N GLY A 64 -4.36 -11.92 4.85
CA GLY A 64 -3.33 -12.85 5.32
C GLY A 64 -2.96 -12.64 6.80
N ARG A 65 -1.86 -13.26 7.24
CA ARG A 65 -1.37 -13.15 8.62
C ARG A 65 0.15 -13.17 8.63
N THR A 66 0.76 -12.03 8.96
CA THR A 66 2.22 -11.87 8.91
C THR A 66 2.72 -11.06 10.09
N TYR A 67 3.86 -11.48 10.65
CA TYR A 67 4.59 -10.70 11.65
C TYR A 67 5.39 -9.62 10.94
N VAL A 68 5.17 -8.37 11.31
CA VAL A 68 5.74 -7.18 10.69
C VAL A 68 6.61 -6.45 11.71
N SER A 69 7.76 -6.00 11.23
CA SER A 69 8.68 -5.13 11.94
C SER A 69 8.98 -3.91 11.08
N ILE A 70 8.92 -2.73 11.70
CA ILE A 70 9.34 -1.46 11.11
C ILE A 70 10.65 -1.05 11.78
N ASN A 71 11.65 -0.73 10.98
CA ASN A 71 12.98 -0.38 11.44
C ASN A 71 13.02 0.99 12.15
N SER A 72 14.19 1.38 12.65
CA SER A 72 14.40 2.62 13.40
C SER A 72 14.15 3.90 12.59
N GLU A 73 14.21 3.80 11.26
CA GLU A 73 13.99 4.89 10.30
C GLU A 73 12.54 4.97 9.78
N GLY A 74 11.67 4.05 10.22
CA GLY A 74 10.28 4.00 9.75
C GLY A 74 10.14 3.34 8.38
N LEU A 75 10.97 2.34 8.06
CA LEU A 75 10.87 1.53 6.86
C LEU A 75 10.47 0.11 7.23
N ARG A 76 9.62 -0.53 6.41
CA ARG A 76 9.34 -1.97 6.55
C ARG A 76 10.47 -2.77 5.90
N ASP A 77 11.63 -2.72 6.54
CA ASP A 77 12.85 -3.36 6.06
C ASP A 77 13.79 -3.67 7.24
N ARG A 78 15.01 -4.11 6.91
CA ARG A 78 16.15 -4.21 7.83
C ARG A 78 16.70 -2.81 8.12
N GLU A 79 17.62 -2.71 9.07
CA GLU A 79 18.35 -1.47 9.29
C GLU A 79 19.33 -1.22 8.14
N HIS A 80 19.38 0.01 7.64
CA HIS A 80 20.26 0.44 6.56
C HIS A 80 21.13 1.59 7.03
N SER A 81 22.42 1.55 6.69
CA SER A 81 23.34 2.64 7.00
C SER A 81 23.07 3.84 6.10
N ILE A 82 23.07 5.06 6.66
CA ILE A 82 22.93 6.27 5.84
C ILE A 82 24.14 6.42 4.91
N ALA A 83 25.36 6.32 5.46
CA ALA A 83 26.58 6.30 4.68
C ALA A 83 26.63 5.05 3.80
N LYS A 84 26.78 5.24 2.49
CA LYS A 84 26.83 4.15 1.52
C LYS A 84 28.09 3.29 1.70
N PRO A 85 27.96 1.98 1.94
CA PRO A 85 29.11 1.10 1.99
C PRO A 85 29.89 1.10 0.68
N ALA A 86 31.20 0.87 0.77
CA ALA A 86 32.03 0.75 -0.41
C ALA A 86 31.58 -0.44 -1.26
N ASN A 87 31.70 -0.30 -2.58
CA ASN A 87 31.39 -1.36 -3.54
C ASN A 87 29.92 -1.83 -3.54
N THR A 88 29.00 -0.98 -3.09
CA THR A 88 27.56 -1.23 -3.07
C THR A 88 26.83 -0.45 -4.17
N ILE A 89 25.90 -1.09 -4.85
CA ILE A 89 24.86 -0.44 -5.66
C ILE A 89 23.59 -0.34 -4.82
N ARG A 90 23.07 0.87 -4.66
CA ARG A 90 21.84 1.14 -3.91
C ARG A 90 20.66 1.36 -4.83
N ILE A 91 19.61 0.58 -4.59
CA ILE A 91 18.31 0.73 -5.24
C ILE A 91 17.33 1.23 -4.19
N ALA A 92 16.85 2.46 -4.34
CA ALA A 92 15.74 2.96 -3.54
C ALA A 92 14.42 2.58 -4.21
N LEU A 93 13.58 1.84 -3.50
CA LEU A 93 12.27 1.42 -3.99
C LEU A 93 11.18 2.34 -3.43
N LEU A 94 10.49 3.05 -4.31
CA LEU A 94 9.27 3.80 -4.02
C LEU A 94 8.04 2.95 -4.41
N GLY A 95 6.91 3.24 -3.78
CA GLY A 95 5.64 2.64 -4.13
C GLY A 95 4.64 2.67 -2.98
N ASP A 96 3.56 1.93 -3.16
CA ASP A 96 2.41 1.92 -2.29
C ASP A 96 2.37 0.67 -1.38
N SER A 97 1.19 0.09 -1.15
CA SER A 97 1.00 -1.13 -0.38
C SER A 97 1.61 -2.38 -1.02
N TYR A 98 1.89 -2.40 -2.32
CA TYR A 98 2.62 -3.51 -2.94
C TYR A 98 4.11 -3.49 -2.62
N CYS A 99 4.68 -2.29 -2.49
CA CYS A 99 6.02 -2.10 -1.93
C CYS A 99 6.03 -2.21 -0.42
N GLU A 100 4.96 -1.88 0.30
CA GLU A 100 4.93 -2.14 1.74
C GLU A 100 4.77 -3.64 2.01
N ALA A 101 3.92 -4.35 1.29
CA ALA A 101 3.68 -5.80 1.30
C ALA A 101 3.42 -6.47 2.66
N LEU A 102 2.69 -5.80 3.57
CA LEU A 102 2.37 -6.30 4.92
C LEU A 102 1.81 -7.73 4.96
N GLN A 103 1.25 -8.18 3.85
CA GLN A 103 0.61 -9.48 3.64
C GLN A 103 1.61 -10.65 3.64
N VAL A 104 2.86 -10.47 3.21
CA VAL A 104 3.87 -11.55 3.10
C VAL A 104 5.06 -11.35 4.04
N PRO A 105 5.73 -12.41 4.54
CA PRO A 105 6.95 -12.29 5.32
C PRO A 105 8.02 -11.45 4.60
N LEU A 106 8.83 -10.69 5.35
CA LEU A 106 9.86 -9.80 4.78
C LEU A 106 10.76 -10.52 3.76
N GLU A 107 11.24 -11.72 4.07
CA GLU A 107 12.12 -12.49 3.17
C GLU A 107 11.44 -12.96 1.87
N GLN A 108 10.11 -12.91 1.78
CA GLN A 108 9.33 -13.27 0.60
C GLN A 108 8.89 -12.04 -0.21
N THR A 109 9.23 -10.84 0.25
CA THR A 109 8.92 -9.61 -0.48
C THR A 109 9.77 -9.50 -1.74
N PHE A 110 9.20 -8.94 -2.81
CA PHE A 110 9.85 -8.96 -4.12
C PHE A 110 11.19 -8.23 -4.11
N TRP A 111 11.36 -7.14 -3.34
CA TRP A 111 12.61 -6.39 -3.28
C TRP A 111 13.72 -7.12 -2.51
N ARG A 112 13.36 -7.90 -1.49
CA ARG A 112 14.33 -8.76 -0.78
C ARG A 112 14.79 -9.91 -1.66
N LEU A 113 13.87 -10.52 -2.40
CA LEU A 113 14.18 -11.55 -3.40
C LEU A 113 15.00 -10.98 -4.56
N LEU A 114 14.63 -9.79 -5.05
CA LEU A 114 15.34 -9.08 -6.13
C LEU A 114 16.78 -8.79 -5.75
N GLN A 115 17.03 -8.32 -4.52
CA GLN A 115 18.41 -8.10 -4.05
C GLN A 115 19.27 -9.35 -4.20
N GLN A 116 18.78 -10.50 -3.72
CA GLN A 116 19.50 -11.78 -3.79
C GLN A 116 19.75 -12.23 -5.24
N LYS A 117 18.77 -11.99 -6.13
CA LYS A 117 18.85 -12.37 -7.54
C LYS A 117 19.84 -11.48 -8.30
N LEU A 118 19.79 -10.16 -8.11
CA LEU A 118 20.71 -9.22 -8.76
C LEU A 118 22.17 -9.44 -8.37
N GLU A 119 22.45 -9.84 -7.13
CA GLU A 119 23.81 -10.21 -6.70
C GLU A 119 24.38 -11.41 -7.48
N SER A 120 23.51 -12.22 -8.10
CA SER A 120 23.89 -13.43 -8.82
C SER A 120 24.09 -13.22 -10.32
N CYS A 121 23.74 -12.05 -10.87
CA CYS A 121 23.84 -11.82 -12.32
C CYS A 121 25.10 -11.03 -12.71
N ASP A 122 25.65 -11.33 -13.89
CA ASP A 122 26.94 -10.82 -14.36
C ASP A 122 27.01 -9.28 -14.40
N GLN A 123 25.88 -8.62 -14.64
CA GLN A 123 25.78 -7.16 -14.69
C GLN A 123 26.21 -6.47 -13.38
N PHE A 124 26.02 -7.14 -12.24
CA PHE A 124 26.39 -6.65 -10.93
C PHE A 124 27.52 -7.48 -10.30
N ALA A 125 28.24 -8.27 -11.11
CA ALA A 125 29.32 -9.11 -10.63
C ALA A 125 30.33 -8.32 -9.79
N GLY A 126 30.61 -8.85 -8.60
CA GLY A 126 31.53 -8.22 -7.66
C GLY A 126 31.01 -6.94 -7.00
N LYS A 127 29.72 -6.58 -7.16
CA LYS A 127 29.05 -5.53 -6.38
C LYS A 127 28.15 -6.14 -5.31
N HIS A 128 28.00 -5.43 -4.20
CA HIS A 128 26.91 -5.70 -3.26
C HIS A 128 25.67 -4.95 -3.69
N ILE A 129 24.51 -5.61 -3.70
CA ILE A 129 23.24 -4.94 -3.98
C ILE A 129 22.56 -4.64 -2.65
N GLU A 130 22.14 -3.39 -2.47
CA GLU A 130 21.34 -2.98 -1.32
C GLU A 130 20.05 -2.36 -1.86
N VAL A 131 18.93 -3.08 -1.69
CA VAL A 131 17.60 -2.56 -2.01
C VAL A 131 16.98 -2.04 -0.72
N ILE A 132 16.58 -0.77 -0.72
CA ILE A 132 15.99 -0.09 0.43
C ILE A 132 14.55 0.28 0.11
N ASN A 133 13.61 -0.30 0.85
CA ASN A 133 12.19 -0.08 0.62
C ASN A 133 11.65 1.17 1.35
N PHE A 134 11.09 2.10 0.58
CA PHE A 134 10.39 3.30 1.05
C PHE A 134 8.88 3.25 0.82
N GLY A 135 8.34 2.09 0.39
CA GLY A 135 6.92 1.92 0.12
C GLY A 135 6.04 2.03 1.36
N VAL A 136 4.90 2.70 1.21
CA VAL A 136 3.92 2.91 2.27
C VAL A 136 2.52 2.76 1.70
N SER A 137 1.68 1.95 2.35
CA SER A 137 0.32 1.68 1.90
C SER A 137 -0.50 2.94 1.74
N GLY A 138 -1.19 3.04 0.60
CA GLY A 138 -2.03 4.18 0.26
C GLY A 138 -1.23 5.43 -0.08
N TYR A 139 0.03 5.31 -0.50
CA TYR A 139 0.71 6.38 -1.21
C TYR A 139 0.26 6.41 -2.67
N GLY A 140 0.12 7.62 -3.21
CA GLY A 140 0.17 7.83 -4.67
C GLY A 140 1.48 8.53 -5.06
N ALA A 141 1.65 8.76 -6.36
CA ALA A 141 2.83 9.41 -6.95
C ALA A 141 3.21 10.74 -6.27
N GLY A 142 2.25 11.49 -5.74
CA GLY A 142 2.52 12.72 -5.00
C GLY A 142 3.31 12.50 -3.71
N GLN A 143 2.93 11.47 -2.94
CA GLN A 143 3.63 11.13 -1.69
C GLN A 143 4.98 10.44 -1.97
N GLU A 144 5.09 9.72 -3.09
CA GLU A 144 6.34 9.12 -3.55
C GLU A 144 7.37 10.19 -3.95
N LEU A 145 6.97 11.23 -4.69
CA LEU A 145 7.81 12.39 -5.00
C LEU A 145 8.30 13.10 -3.72
N ILE A 146 7.40 13.34 -2.76
CA ILE A 146 7.78 13.94 -1.48
C ILE A 146 8.73 13.02 -0.70
N THR A 147 8.53 11.70 -0.76
CA THR A 147 9.40 10.72 -0.09
C THR A 147 10.79 10.67 -0.73
N LEU A 148 10.87 10.76 -2.07
CA LEU A 148 12.11 10.93 -2.80
C LEU A 148 12.89 12.14 -2.27
N GLN A 149 12.24 13.30 -2.26
CA GLN A 149 12.82 14.58 -1.86
C GLN A 149 13.28 14.60 -0.39
N GLN A 150 12.46 14.06 0.51
CA GLN A 150 12.68 14.19 1.96
C GLN A 150 13.58 13.08 2.54
N ARG A 151 13.55 11.87 1.98
CA ARG A 151 14.15 10.68 2.62
C ARG A 151 15.14 9.94 1.73
N VAL A 152 14.76 9.63 0.49
CA VAL A 152 15.55 8.73 -0.37
C VAL A 152 16.97 9.24 -0.59
N TRP A 153 17.14 10.54 -0.85
CA TRP A 153 18.46 11.12 -1.15
C TRP A 153 19.46 11.04 0.00
N GLN A 154 19.00 10.86 1.25
CA GLN A 154 19.90 10.65 2.39
C GLN A 154 20.73 9.36 2.22
N TYR A 155 20.22 8.39 1.46
CA TYR A 155 20.86 7.10 1.23
C TYR A 155 21.72 7.04 -0.05
N SER A 156 21.85 8.13 -0.81
CA SER A 156 22.70 8.17 -2.03
C SER A 156 22.45 6.98 -2.99
N PRO A 157 21.20 6.76 -3.46
CA PRO A 157 20.89 5.66 -4.37
C PRO A 157 21.56 5.84 -5.74
N ASP A 158 21.90 4.73 -6.40
CA ASP A 158 22.29 4.73 -7.82
C ASP A 158 21.08 4.53 -8.73
N ILE A 159 20.06 3.83 -8.22
CA ILE A 159 18.81 3.55 -8.94
C ILE A 159 17.65 3.93 -8.03
N VAL A 160 16.69 4.67 -8.57
CA VAL A 160 15.38 4.87 -7.96
C VAL A 160 14.38 4.08 -8.79
N MET A 161 13.81 3.05 -8.18
CA MET A 161 12.78 2.22 -8.78
C MET A 161 11.44 2.62 -8.18
N LEU A 162 10.46 2.94 -9.02
CA LEU A 162 9.09 3.16 -8.60
C LEU A 162 8.24 1.97 -9.06
N LEU A 163 7.69 1.21 -8.12
CA LEU A 163 6.60 0.28 -8.44
C LEU A 163 5.29 1.03 -8.34
N MET A 164 4.56 1.07 -9.45
CA MET A 164 3.24 1.67 -9.51
C MET A 164 2.19 0.58 -9.79
N THR A 165 1.07 0.64 -9.09
CA THR A 165 -0.08 -0.24 -9.28
C THR A 165 -1.28 0.54 -9.79
N THR A 166 -1.87 0.04 -10.87
CA THR A 166 -2.88 0.84 -11.59
C THR A 166 -4.24 0.81 -10.91
N ASN A 167 -4.52 -0.17 -10.05
CA ASN A 167 -5.78 -0.31 -9.30
C ASN A 167 -6.14 0.91 -8.45
N ASN A 168 -5.18 1.66 -7.91
CA ASN A 168 -5.46 2.84 -7.09
C ASN A 168 -4.48 4.01 -7.27
N ASP A 169 -3.25 3.81 -7.73
CA ASP A 169 -2.23 4.88 -7.66
C ASP A 169 -2.60 6.13 -8.49
N ILE A 170 -3.33 5.96 -9.60
CA ILE A 170 -3.85 7.07 -10.40
C ILE A 170 -4.91 7.85 -9.62
N SER A 171 -5.88 7.14 -9.04
CA SER A 171 -6.95 7.75 -8.24
C SER A 171 -6.44 8.36 -6.94
N ASP A 172 -5.33 7.84 -6.41
CA ASP A 172 -4.73 8.26 -5.16
C ASP A 172 -4.10 9.66 -5.24
N ASN A 173 -3.85 10.16 -6.45
CA ASN A 173 -3.33 11.49 -6.69
C ASN A 173 -4.41 12.59 -6.67
N LEU A 174 -5.69 12.24 -6.60
CA LEU A 174 -6.79 13.20 -6.65
C LEU A 174 -7.75 13.09 -5.46
N ARG A 175 -8.02 14.21 -4.79
CA ARG A 175 -8.83 14.27 -3.57
C ARG A 175 -10.25 13.74 -3.77
N SER A 176 -10.88 14.05 -4.89
CA SER A 176 -12.25 13.64 -5.22
C SER A 176 -12.40 12.13 -5.41
N LEU A 177 -11.32 11.45 -5.83
CA LEU A 177 -11.30 10.00 -6.03
C LEU A 177 -10.89 9.26 -4.74
N LYS A 178 -9.78 9.66 -4.10
CA LYS A 178 -9.28 9.03 -2.88
C LYS A 178 -10.12 9.29 -1.63
N LYS A 179 -10.84 10.42 -1.59
CA LYS A 179 -11.78 10.80 -0.52
C LYS A 179 -11.15 10.85 0.88
N THR A 180 -9.96 11.44 0.99
CA THR A 180 -9.31 11.73 2.28
C THR A 180 -8.78 13.16 2.32
N ASP A 181 -8.75 13.75 3.52
CA ASP A 181 -8.25 15.10 3.78
C ASP A 181 -6.98 15.08 4.65
N GLU A 182 -6.26 13.95 4.66
CA GLU A 182 -5.13 13.71 5.57
C GLU A 182 -3.78 13.52 4.86
N ILE A 183 -3.73 13.76 3.54
CA ILE A 183 -2.50 13.63 2.72
C ILE A 183 -2.30 14.86 1.81
N PRO A 184 -1.07 15.13 1.34
CA PRO A 184 -0.85 16.12 0.29
C PRO A 184 -1.46 15.69 -1.04
N TYR A 185 -1.92 16.67 -1.82
CA TYR A 185 -2.34 16.50 -3.20
C TYR A 185 -1.53 17.39 -4.13
N PHE A 186 -1.66 17.17 -5.43
CA PHE A 186 -1.03 18.01 -6.45
C PHE A 186 -2.08 18.42 -7.48
N TYR A 187 -1.94 19.62 -8.03
CA TYR A 187 -2.81 20.12 -9.09
C TYR A 187 -2.03 21.07 -10.00
N TYR A 188 -2.48 21.20 -11.24
CA TYR A 188 -1.88 22.13 -12.18
C TYR A 188 -2.39 23.56 -11.98
N ARG A 189 -1.47 24.52 -12.05
CA ARG A 189 -1.78 25.94 -12.23
C ARG A 189 -1.02 26.44 -13.45
N GLY A 190 -1.68 26.44 -14.61
CA GLY A 190 -0.98 26.56 -15.88
C GLY A 190 -0.18 25.28 -16.13
N ASP A 191 1.09 25.41 -16.51
CA ASP A 191 1.98 24.26 -16.79
C ASP A 191 2.76 23.78 -15.55
N GLU A 192 2.58 24.43 -14.39
CA GLU A 192 3.29 24.10 -13.15
C GLU A 192 2.44 23.20 -12.26
N LEU A 193 3.05 22.11 -11.78
CA LEU A 193 2.44 21.21 -10.82
C LEU A 193 2.69 21.71 -9.38
N ILE A 194 1.62 22.10 -8.69
CA ILE A 194 1.68 22.72 -7.36
C ILE A 194 1.21 21.74 -6.30
N VAL A 195 1.95 21.67 -5.18
CA VAL A 195 1.55 20.90 -4.00
C VAL A 195 0.46 21.62 -3.19
N ASP A 196 -0.64 20.91 -2.91
CA ASP A 196 -1.67 21.29 -1.94
C ASP A 196 -1.42 20.60 -0.60
N ASN A 197 -1.00 21.40 0.39
CA ASN A 197 -0.75 20.95 1.77
C ASN A 197 -1.90 21.29 2.73
N SER A 198 -3.09 21.62 2.24
CA SER A 198 -4.25 21.99 3.06
C SER A 198 -4.69 20.89 4.03
N PHE A 199 -4.29 19.63 3.80
CA PHE A 199 -4.52 18.53 4.74
C PHE A 199 -3.97 18.82 6.15
N ARG A 200 -2.92 19.65 6.27
CA ARG A 200 -2.32 20.03 7.56
C ARG A 200 -3.29 20.77 8.47
N ASP A 201 -4.24 21.47 7.87
CA ASP A 201 -5.28 22.24 8.57
C ASP A 201 -6.56 21.43 8.80
N SER A 202 -6.66 20.21 8.24
CA SER A 202 -7.86 19.40 8.36
C SER A 202 -8.10 18.98 9.82
N PRO A 203 -9.36 18.96 10.29
CA PRO A 203 -9.67 18.56 11.67
C PRO A 203 -9.16 17.16 12.01
N ALA A 204 -9.23 16.23 11.04
CA ALA A 204 -8.76 14.86 11.20
C ALA A 204 -7.24 14.81 11.41
N PHE A 205 -6.46 15.46 10.54
CA PHE A 205 -5.00 15.47 10.66
C PHE A 205 -4.54 16.17 11.95
N ARG A 206 -5.15 17.30 12.30
CA ARG A 206 -4.86 18.04 13.55
C ARG A 206 -5.18 17.21 14.79
N TRP A 207 -6.28 16.46 14.76
CA TRP A 207 -6.62 15.52 15.83
C TRP A 207 -5.57 14.40 15.93
N HIS A 208 -5.26 13.73 14.83
CA HIS A 208 -4.30 12.62 14.83
C HIS A 208 -2.89 13.06 15.22
N SER A 209 -2.51 14.30 14.90
CA SER A 209 -1.22 14.91 15.27
C SER A 209 -1.19 15.47 16.70
N SER A 210 -2.33 15.54 17.39
CA SER A 210 -2.43 16.13 18.73
C SER A 210 -1.68 15.32 19.80
N THR A 211 -1.25 15.99 20.87
CA THR A 211 -0.65 15.33 22.05
C THR A 211 -1.61 14.36 22.73
N LEU A 212 -2.91 14.67 22.73
CA LEU A 212 -3.94 13.80 23.29
C LEU A 212 -4.09 12.51 22.50
N ASN A 213 -4.12 12.58 21.17
CA ASN A 213 -4.14 11.39 20.34
C ASN A 213 -2.85 10.56 20.51
N ARG A 214 -1.68 11.22 20.56
CA ARG A 214 -0.40 10.53 20.86
C ARG A 214 -0.42 9.80 22.21
N ALA A 215 -0.98 10.41 23.25
CA ALA A 215 -1.16 9.74 24.53
C ALA A 215 -2.11 8.54 24.42
N GLY A 216 -3.24 8.68 23.69
CA GLY A 216 -4.16 7.57 23.43
C GLY A 216 -3.52 6.41 22.67
N VAL A 217 -2.73 6.72 21.64
CA VAL A 217 -1.95 5.74 20.89
C VAL A 217 -0.95 5.03 21.80
N TRP A 218 -0.23 5.77 22.65
CA TRP A 218 0.69 5.19 23.64
C TRP A 218 -0.02 4.22 24.59
N PHE A 219 -1.18 4.60 25.14
CA PHE A 219 -1.97 3.69 25.99
C PHE A 219 -2.39 2.42 25.24
N ARG A 220 -2.82 2.56 23.98
CA ARG A 220 -3.20 1.40 23.17
C ARG A 220 -1.99 0.50 22.90
N ASP A 221 -0.82 1.04 22.59
CA ASP A 221 0.37 0.22 22.34
C ASP A 221 0.84 -0.54 23.59
N ASN A 222 0.66 0.07 24.77
CA ASN A 222 1.10 -0.51 26.04
C ASN A 222 0.09 -1.47 26.68
N LEU A 223 -1.16 -1.54 26.20
CA LEU A 223 -2.21 -2.39 26.78
C LEU A 223 -2.85 -3.27 25.69
N ARG A 224 -2.53 -4.56 25.69
CA ARG A 224 -3.09 -5.56 24.75
C ARG A 224 -4.60 -5.65 24.86
N THR A 225 -5.13 -5.44 26.06
CA THR A 225 -6.58 -5.42 26.31
C THR A 225 -7.26 -4.28 25.53
N ILE A 226 -6.63 -3.11 25.44
CA ILE A 226 -7.17 -1.98 24.65
C ILE A 226 -7.06 -2.27 23.15
N GLN A 227 -5.95 -2.87 22.69
CA GLN A 227 -5.81 -3.33 21.29
C GLN A 227 -6.94 -4.28 20.91
N LEU A 228 -7.23 -5.27 21.76
CA LEU A 228 -8.30 -6.23 21.51
C LEU A 228 -9.68 -5.55 21.44
N VAL A 229 -9.98 -4.65 22.38
CA VAL A 229 -11.26 -3.91 22.37
C VAL A 229 -11.40 -3.09 21.09
N TYR A 230 -10.32 -2.44 20.65
CA TYR A 230 -10.32 -1.64 19.42
C TYR A 230 -10.52 -2.51 18.18
N GLU A 231 -9.81 -3.63 18.06
CA GLU A 231 -9.97 -4.58 16.95
C GLU A 231 -11.38 -5.17 16.91
N VAL A 232 -11.95 -5.56 18.05
CA VAL A 232 -13.33 -6.04 18.14
C VAL A 232 -14.31 -4.94 17.72
N HIS A 233 -14.09 -3.69 18.15
CA HIS A 233 -14.91 -2.56 17.75
C HIS A 233 -14.85 -2.33 16.23
N LEU A 234 -13.66 -2.35 15.63
CA LEU A 234 -13.49 -2.24 14.18
C LEU A 234 -14.20 -3.37 13.44
N LEU A 235 -14.02 -4.62 13.87
CA LEU A 235 -14.70 -5.78 13.26
C LEU A 235 -16.22 -5.68 13.34
N ILE A 236 -16.78 -5.21 14.46
CA ILE A 236 -18.22 -4.97 14.61
C ILE A 236 -18.66 -3.86 13.66
N LYS A 237 -17.92 -2.75 13.60
CA LYS A 237 -18.23 -1.63 12.72
C LYS A 237 -18.24 -2.07 11.25
N THR A 238 -17.19 -2.75 10.78
CA THR A 238 -17.10 -3.26 9.41
C THR A 238 -18.27 -4.19 9.09
N LYS A 239 -18.61 -5.14 9.97
CA LYS A 239 -19.77 -6.04 9.76
C LYS A 239 -21.11 -5.29 9.74
N LEU A 240 -21.25 -4.22 10.51
CA LEU A 240 -22.45 -3.39 10.49
C LEU A 240 -22.55 -2.58 9.19
N ASP A 241 -21.43 -2.02 8.72
CA ASP A 241 -21.37 -1.27 7.47
C ASP A 241 -21.60 -2.19 6.26
N GLU A 242 -21.04 -3.41 6.24
CA GLU A 242 -21.35 -4.45 5.26
C GLU A 242 -22.84 -4.82 5.26
N ARG A 243 -23.44 -5.02 6.44
CA ARG A 243 -24.88 -5.30 6.57
C ARG A 243 -25.73 -4.12 6.07
N ARG A 244 -25.32 -2.88 6.34
CA ARG A 244 -26.02 -1.68 5.86
C ARG A 244 -25.93 -1.57 4.34
N ALA A 245 -24.75 -1.77 3.77
CA ALA A 245 -24.55 -1.80 2.32
C ALA A 245 -25.43 -2.88 1.68
N ARG A 246 -25.43 -4.10 2.24
CA ARG A 246 -26.26 -5.22 1.77
C ARG A 246 -27.76 -4.96 1.89
N ASN A 247 -28.21 -4.25 2.93
CA ASN A 247 -29.61 -3.87 3.11
C ASN A 247 -30.03 -2.67 2.24
N GLN A 248 -29.08 -1.85 1.81
CA GLN A 248 -29.30 -0.74 0.87
C GLN A 248 -29.24 -1.20 -0.59
N THR A 249 -28.69 -2.40 -0.86
CA THR A 249 -28.79 -3.05 -2.17
C THR A 249 -30.17 -3.72 -2.28
N PRO A 250 -31.06 -3.32 -3.20
CA PRO A 250 -32.34 -4.00 -3.36
C PRO A 250 -32.10 -5.48 -3.67
N ALA A 251 -32.94 -6.37 -3.15
CA ALA A 251 -32.95 -7.76 -3.62
C ALA A 251 -33.11 -7.76 -5.14
N PRO A 252 -32.40 -8.64 -5.88
CA PRO A 252 -32.59 -8.73 -7.32
C PRO A 252 -34.07 -9.01 -7.58
N ALA A 253 -34.73 -8.08 -8.28
CA ALA A 253 -36.11 -8.27 -8.68
C ALA A 253 -36.22 -9.58 -9.49
N PRO A 254 -37.27 -10.39 -9.28
CA PRO A 254 -37.49 -11.56 -10.13
C PRO A 254 -37.51 -11.09 -11.58
N ALA A 255 -36.78 -11.81 -12.44
CA ALA A 255 -36.53 -11.47 -13.84
C ALA A 255 -37.82 -11.15 -14.59
N GLN A 256 -38.23 -9.89 -14.54
CA GLN A 256 -39.19 -9.28 -15.44
C GLN A 256 -38.40 -8.24 -16.22
N VAL A 257 -38.50 -8.39 -17.53
CA VAL A 257 -37.88 -7.61 -18.60
C VAL A 257 -37.99 -6.11 -18.31
N ALA A 258 -37.03 -5.57 -17.55
CA ALA A 258 -36.81 -4.16 -17.39
C ALA A 258 -35.69 -3.79 -18.36
N LYS A 259 -35.97 -2.79 -19.21
CA LYS A 259 -35.05 -2.24 -20.20
C LYS A 259 -33.66 -2.07 -19.58
N GLN A 260 -32.69 -2.74 -20.18
CA GLN A 260 -31.27 -2.73 -19.81
C GLN A 260 -30.73 -1.30 -19.78
N SER A 261 -30.70 -0.68 -18.61
CA SER A 261 -29.63 0.26 -18.29
C SER A 261 -28.39 -0.61 -18.03
N ALA A 262 -27.32 -0.39 -18.78
CA ALA A 262 -26.04 -1.05 -18.55
C ALA A 262 -25.65 -0.90 -17.06
N PRO A 263 -25.08 -1.94 -16.43
CA PRO A 263 -24.64 -1.83 -15.05
C PRO A 263 -23.61 -0.68 -14.94
N GLU A 264 -23.82 0.21 -13.97
CA GLU A 264 -22.95 1.37 -13.75
C GLU A 264 -21.55 0.89 -13.34
N ILE A 265 -20.53 1.31 -14.10
CA ILE A 265 -19.14 0.93 -13.88
C ILE A 265 -18.66 1.64 -12.61
N THR A 266 -18.11 0.89 -11.66
CA THR A 266 -17.61 1.47 -10.40
C THR A 266 -16.38 2.35 -10.66
N VAL A 267 -16.09 3.28 -9.74
CA VAL A 267 -14.95 4.20 -9.87
C VAL A 267 -13.64 3.43 -10.05
N GLU A 268 -13.46 2.36 -9.31
CA GLU A 268 -12.25 1.52 -9.34
C GLU A 268 -12.06 0.82 -10.70
N ASN A 269 -13.13 0.58 -11.44
CA ASN A 269 -13.08 -0.07 -12.76
C ASN A 269 -12.87 0.93 -13.90
N MET A 270 -13.00 2.24 -13.65
CA MET A 270 -12.77 3.27 -14.68
C MET A 270 -11.31 3.32 -15.14
N ILE A 271 -10.37 2.77 -14.37
CA ILE A 271 -8.96 2.70 -14.77
C ILE A 271 -8.71 1.92 -16.07
N TYR A 272 -9.57 0.94 -16.39
CA TYR A 272 -9.42 0.13 -17.61
C TYR A 272 -9.91 0.85 -18.87
N LEU A 273 -10.49 2.04 -18.72
CA LEU A 273 -11.07 2.84 -19.79
C LEU A 273 -10.24 4.09 -20.04
N GLU A 274 -10.26 4.54 -21.29
CA GLU A 274 -9.83 5.90 -21.61
C GLU A 274 -10.71 6.92 -20.88
N PRO A 275 -10.12 7.89 -20.14
CA PRO A 275 -10.89 8.78 -19.30
C PRO A 275 -11.79 9.69 -20.13
N ARG A 276 -13.08 9.72 -19.80
CA ARG A 276 -14.09 10.52 -20.51
C ARG A 276 -14.60 11.71 -19.72
N ASP A 277 -14.38 11.70 -18.41
CA ASP A 277 -14.78 12.77 -17.50
C ASP A 277 -13.57 13.59 -17.04
N ALA A 278 -13.83 14.81 -16.60
CA ALA A 278 -12.79 15.74 -16.18
C ALA A 278 -12.00 15.24 -14.97
N VAL A 279 -12.62 14.47 -14.08
CA VAL A 279 -11.98 13.99 -12.83
C VAL A 279 -10.91 12.96 -13.15
N TRP A 280 -11.21 11.98 -14.01
CA TRP A 280 -10.20 11.00 -14.43
C TRP A 280 -9.16 11.56 -15.37
N ASN A 281 -9.51 12.54 -16.22
CA ASN A 281 -8.50 13.25 -17.01
C ASN A 281 -7.51 13.98 -16.10
N GLU A 282 -8.00 14.72 -15.10
CA GLU A 282 -7.13 15.41 -14.13
C GLU A 282 -6.27 14.43 -13.32
N ALA A 283 -6.85 13.31 -12.86
CA ALA A 283 -6.11 12.29 -12.12
C ALA A 283 -4.94 11.72 -12.95
N TRP A 284 -5.18 11.45 -14.24
CA TRP A 284 -4.13 11.02 -15.15
C TRP A 284 -3.09 12.11 -15.41
N ASP A 285 -3.51 13.35 -15.69
CA ASP A 285 -2.60 14.45 -15.98
C ASP A 285 -1.66 14.74 -14.80
N VAL A 286 -2.22 14.77 -13.58
CA VAL A 286 -1.44 14.93 -12.34
C VAL A 286 -0.48 13.75 -12.16
N THR A 287 -0.93 12.52 -12.38
CA THR A 287 -0.09 11.33 -12.27
C THR A 287 1.09 11.37 -13.25
N GLU A 288 0.83 11.65 -14.53
CA GLU A 288 1.87 11.75 -15.56
C GLU A 288 2.88 12.88 -15.24
N GLY A 289 2.38 14.02 -14.75
CA GLY A 289 3.21 15.12 -14.27
C GLY A 289 4.13 14.73 -13.11
N LEU A 290 3.58 14.03 -12.11
CA LEU A 290 4.35 13.55 -10.96
C LEU A 290 5.43 12.56 -11.36
N LEU A 291 5.12 11.61 -12.26
CA LEU A 291 6.09 10.66 -12.78
C LEU A 291 7.23 11.37 -13.53
N LYS A 292 6.91 12.43 -14.27
CA LYS A 292 7.90 13.27 -14.94
C LYS A 292 8.77 14.03 -13.95
N GLU A 293 8.20 14.61 -12.89
CA GLU A 293 8.98 15.29 -11.84
C GLU A 293 9.92 14.34 -11.10
N ILE A 294 9.45 13.13 -10.76
CA ILE A 294 10.29 12.06 -10.18
C ILE A 294 11.44 11.74 -11.14
N HIS A 295 11.14 11.48 -12.41
CA HIS A 295 12.15 11.19 -13.43
C HIS A 295 13.20 12.29 -13.55
N ASN A 296 12.75 13.55 -13.65
CA ASN A 296 13.62 14.71 -13.79
C ASN A 296 14.53 14.89 -12.57
N GLU A 297 13.99 14.77 -11.35
CA GLU A 297 14.79 14.90 -10.13
C GLU A 297 15.84 13.79 -10.01
N VAL A 298 15.46 12.55 -10.34
CA VAL A 298 16.38 11.40 -10.30
C VAL A 298 17.54 11.58 -11.28
N ASN A 299 17.24 11.98 -12.52
CA ASN A 299 18.26 12.25 -13.53
C ASN A 299 19.15 13.44 -13.17
N GLN A 300 18.57 14.52 -12.64
CA GLN A 300 19.32 15.71 -12.23
C GLN A 300 20.34 15.37 -11.14
N LYS A 301 20.03 14.40 -10.28
CA LYS A 301 20.93 13.92 -9.22
C LYS A 301 21.84 12.77 -9.65
N GLY A 302 21.83 12.41 -10.94
CA GLY A 302 22.74 11.44 -11.54
C GLY A 302 22.45 9.98 -11.19
N ALA A 303 21.24 9.68 -10.69
CA ALA A 303 20.77 8.31 -10.49
C ALA A 303 19.93 7.86 -11.69
N LYS A 304 19.72 6.55 -11.81
CA LYS A 304 18.89 5.93 -12.83
C LYS A 304 17.45 5.82 -12.33
N PHE A 305 16.47 6.30 -13.09
CA PHE A 305 15.05 6.07 -12.79
C PHE A 305 14.51 4.85 -13.53
N VAL A 306 13.76 3.99 -12.85
CA VAL A 306 13.05 2.85 -13.46
C VAL A 306 11.60 2.85 -12.98
N LEU A 307 10.64 2.93 -13.90
CA LEU A 307 9.22 2.78 -13.63
C LEU A 307 8.80 1.32 -13.88
N VAL A 308 8.30 0.66 -12.84
CA VAL A 308 7.81 -0.72 -12.89
C VAL A 308 6.32 -0.72 -12.66
N LEU A 309 5.54 -1.36 -13.53
CA LEU A 309 4.09 -1.55 -13.31
C LEU A 309 3.80 -2.92 -12.73
N GLY A 310 3.07 -2.93 -11.61
CA GLY A 310 2.48 -4.12 -11.04
C GLY A 310 1.24 -4.59 -11.80
N SER A 311 0.73 -5.76 -11.42
CA SER A 311 -0.52 -6.31 -11.97
C SER A 311 -1.71 -6.04 -11.06
N ASN A 312 -2.89 -5.86 -11.66
CA ASN A 312 -4.16 -5.96 -10.93
C ASN A 312 -4.63 -7.42 -10.92
N PRO A 313 -5.35 -7.88 -9.88
CA PRO A 313 -5.80 -9.27 -9.78
C PRO A 313 -6.54 -9.78 -11.02
N ILE A 314 -7.42 -8.95 -11.58
CA ILE A 314 -8.21 -9.31 -12.76
C ILE A 314 -7.38 -9.39 -14.04
N GLN A 315 -6.26 -8.68 -14.14
CA GLN A 315 -5.36 -8.80 -15.29
C GLN A 315 -4.69 -10.18 -15.31
N VAL A 316 -4.40 -10.76 -14.15
CA VAL A 316 -3.60 -11.99 -14.03
C VAL A 316 -4.40 -13.18 -13.49
N HIS A 317 -5.73 -13.09 -13.51
CA HIS A 317 -6.58 -14.21 -13.08
C HIS A 317 -6.36 -15.43 -14.02
N PRO A 318 -6.00 -16.61 -13.50
CA PRO A 318 -5.58 -17.77 -14.31
C PRO A 318 -6.72 -18.40 -15.14
N ASP A 319 -7.97 -18.12 -14.77
CA ASP A 319 -9.15 -18.43 -15.60
C ASP A 319 -9.41 -17.27 -16.58
N ARG A 320 -9.14 -17.51 -17.86
CA ARG A 320 -9.42 -16.60 -18.97
C ARG A 320 -10.89 -16.21 -19.06
N ALA A 321 -11.82 -17.12 -18.76
CA ALA A 321 -13.25 -16.82 -18.84
C ALA A 321 -13.68 -15.81 -17.76
N VAL A 322 -13.01 -15.75 -16.61
CA VAL A 322 -13.23 -14.69 -15.61
C VAL A 322 -12.81 -13.34 -16.17
N ARG A 323 -11.65 -13.28 -16.83
CA ARG A 323 -11.14 -12.05 -17.45
C ARG A 323 -12.07 -11.55 -18.56
N GLU A 324 -12.51 -12.45 -19.45
CA GLU A 324 -13.44 -12.12 -20.56
C GLU A 324 -14.81 -11.66 -20.06
N ARG A 325 -15.33 -12.25 -18.98
CA ARG A 325 -16.57 -11.78 -18.34
C ARG A 325 -16.41 -10.37 -17.78
N PHE A 326 -15.28 -10.08 -17.14
CA PHE A 326 -15.01 -8.74 -16.60
C PHE A 326 -14.80 -7.70 -17.71
N GLN A 327 -14.07 -8.06 -18.77
CA GLN A 327 -13.94 -7.25 -20.00
C GLN A 327 -15.31 -6.89 -20.58
N SER A 328 -16.21 -7.87 -20.70
CA SER A 328 -17.58 -7.65 -21.17
C SER A 328 -18.40 -6.76 -20.23
N TYR A 329 -18.19 -6.88 -18.91
CA TYR A 329 -18.85 -6.07 -17.90
C TYR A 329 -18.41 -4.60 -17.95
N VAL A 330 -17.11 -4.34 -18.09
CA VAL A 330 -16.56 -2.96 -18.20
C VAL A 330 -16.73 -2.38 -19.61
N GLY A 331 -16.87 -3.24 -20.63
CA GLY A 331 -16.99 -2.82 -22.03
C GLY A 331 -15.64 -2.51 -22.69
N VAL A 332 -14.63 -3.34 -22.43
CA VAL A 332 -13.26 -3.18 -22.97
C VAL A 332 -12.77 -4.46 -23.63
N ASP A 333 -11.96 -4.33 -24.69
CA ASP A 333 -11.38 -5.48 -25.39
C ASP A 333 -10.17 -6.09 -24.66
N ASN A 334 -9.49 -5.29 -23.83
CA ASN A 334 -8.36 -5.71 -23.03
C ASN A 334 -8.32 -4.96 -21.70
N LEU A 335 -7.58 -5.50 -20.73
CA LEU A 335 -7.47 -4.95 -19.37
C LEU A 335 -6.17 -4.14 -19.18
N PHE A 336 -5.49 -3.77 -20.25
CA PHE A 336 -4.14 -3.19 -20.22
C PHE A 336 -4.10 -1.74 -20.69
N TYR A 337 -5.24 -1.06 -20.84
CA TYR A 337 -5.29 0.38 -21.11
C TYR A 337 -4.31 1.20 -20.23
N PRO A 338 -4.32 1.08 -18.88
CA PRO A 338 -3.43 1.90 -18.07
C PRO A 338 -1.95 1.57 -18.32
N ASN A 339 -1.62 0.30 -18.54
CA ASN A 339 -0.27 -0.13 -18.89
C ASN A 339 0.19 0.47 -20.23
N LEU A 340 -0.67 0.44 -21.25
CA LEU A 340 -0.39 1.02 -22.56
C LEU A 340 -0.20 2.54 -22.50
N ARG A 341 -1.03 3.24 -21.73
CA ARG A 341 -0.89 4.69 -21.54
C ARG A 341 0.41 5.06 -20.84
N LEU A 342 0.78 4.35 -19.78
CA LEU A 342 2.03 4.58 -19.06
C LEU A 342 3.26 4.18 -19.89
N ALA A 343 3.17 3.15 -20.73
CA ALA A 343 4.22 2.83 -21.69
C ALA A 343 4.42 3.96 -22.74
N GLN A 344 3.34 4.59 -23.19
CA GLN A 344 3.41 5.75 -24.10
C GLN A 344 4.06 6.96 -23.40
N LEU A 345 3.69 7.24 -22.15
CA LEU A 345 4.36 8.25 -21.32
C LEU A 345 5.85 7.95 -21.21
N ALA A 346 6.20 6.71 -20.84
CA ALA A 346 7.59 6.33 -20.65
C ALA A 346 8.41 6.48 -21.93
N ASN A 347 7.85 6.10 -23.08
CA ASN A 347 8.50 6.32 -24.37
C ASN A 347 8.67 7.81 -24.70
N ARG A 348 7.65 8.65 -24.41
CA ARG A 348 7.68 10.10 -24.66
C ARG A 348 8.73 10.81 -23.78
N GLU A 349 8.79 10.45 -22.51
CA GLU A 349 9.69 11.07 -21.53
C GLU A 349 11.03 10.34 -21.38
N GLN A 350 11.26 9.27 -22.16
CA GLN A 350 12.48 8.43 -22.12
C GLN A 350 12.75 7.80 -20.74
N ILE A 351 11.69 7.32 -20.09
CA ILE A 351 11.77 6.61 -18.81
C ILE A 351 12.05 5.12 -19.07
N ASP A 352 13.02 4.54 -18.37
CA ASP A 352 13.20 3.08 -18.36
C ASP A 352 11.98 2.43 -17.72
N PHE A 353 11.31 1.58 -18.50
CA PHE A 353 9.98 1.08 -18.17
C PHE A 353 9.91 -0.44 -18.22
N LEU A 354 9.24 -1.02 -17.23
CA LEU A 354 8.98 -2.45 -17.14
C LEU A 354 7.51 -2.70 -16.78
N ASP A 355 6.77 -3.31 -17.70
CA ASP A 355 5.41 -3.79 -17.43
C ASP A 355 5.44 -5.25 -16.99
N LEU A 356 5.09 -5.53 -15.74
CA LEU A 356 5.00 -6.89 -15.22
C LEU A 356 3.65 -7.54 -15.50
N ALA A 357 2.59 -6.77 -15.78
CA ALA A 357 1.24 -7.31 -15.78
C ALA A 357 0.99 -8.35 -16.88
N GLN A 358 1.51 -8.13 -18.10
CA GLN A 358 1.42 -9.10 -19.18
C GLN A 358 2.25 -10.36 -18.92
N PRO A 359 3.56 -10.28 -18.58
CA PRO A 359 4.33 -11.46 -18.21
C PRO A 359 3.73 -12.26 -17.04
N LEU A 360 3.23 -11.58 -16.00
CA LEU A 360 2.56 -12.22 -14.87
C LEU A 360 1.26 -12.92 -15.30
N GLN A 361 0.51 -12.35 -16.25
CA GLN A 361 -0.66 -13.00 -16.84
C GLN A 361 -0.26 -14.29 -17.57
N SER A 362 0.79 -14.25 -18.40
CA SER A 362 1.29 -15.44 -19.10
C SER A 362 1.73 -16.52 -18.12
N TYR A 363 2.47 -16.15 -17.06
CA TYR A 363 2.86 -17.09 -16.02
C TYR A 363 1.65 -17.73 -15.30
N ALA A 364 0.67 -16.91 -14.91
CA ALA A 364 -0.56 -17.40 -14.27
C ALA A 364 -1.37 -18.33 -15.20
N ASP A 365 -1.44 -18.00 -16.48
CA ASP A 365 -2.10 -18.80 -17.51
C ASP A 365 -1.40 -20.15 -17.72
N ASP A 366 -0.08 -20.17 -17.77
CA ASP A 366 0.70 -21.38 -18.01
C ASP A 366 0.74 -22.31 -16.80
N LYS A 367 0.94 -21.73 -15.61
CA LYS A 367 1.06 -22.50 -14.36
C LYS A 367 -0.27 -22.78 -13.68
N LYS A 368 -1.35 -22.11 -14.09
CA LYS A 368 -2.68 -22.19 -13.47
C LYS A 368 -2.65 -21.85 -11.97
N VAL A 369 -1.90 -20.81 -11.61
CA VAL A 369 -1.75 -20.34 -10.23
C VAL A 369 -2.30 -18.94 -10.06
N PHE A 370 -2.76 -18.64 -8.85
CA PHE A 370 -3.12 -17.29 -8.46
C PHE A 370 -1.89 -16.56 -7.93
N LEU A 371 -1.65 -15.35 -8.42
CA LEU A 371 -0.56 -14.49 -7.96
C LEU A 371 -1.00 -13.46 -6.93
N HIS A 372 -2.32 -13.34 -6.72
CA HIS A 372 -2.93 -12.43 -5.74
C HIS A 372 -3.74 -13.21 -4.71
N GLY A 373 -3.87 -12.61 -3.54
CA GLY A 373 -4.85 -13.00 -2.53
C GLY A 373 -4.43 -14.11 -1.59
N PHE A 374 -5.21 -14.22 -0.51
CA PHE A 374 -4.85 -15.03 0.65
C PHE A 374 -6.09 -15.74 1.21
N GLY A 375 -5.94 -17.02 1.56
CA GLY A 375 -7.01 -17.80 2.19
C GLY A 375 -8.26 -17.86 1.32
N LYS A 376 -9.37 -17.28 1.80
CA LYS A 376 -10.67 -17.29 1.11
C LYS A 376 -10.75 -16.29 -0.04
N GLU A 377 -9.90 -15.27 -0.05
CA GLU A 377 -9.84 -14.21 -1.06
C GLU A 377 -8.75 -14.49 -2.11
N ILE A 378 -8.38 -15.76 -2.32
CA ILE A 378 -7.39 -16.14 -3.34
C ILE A 378 -7.84 -15.65 -4.72
N GLY A 379 -6.93 -15.01 -5.45
CA GLY A 379 -7.22 -14.36 -6.73
C GLY A 379 -7.71 -12.90 -6.65
N ASN A 380 -7.75 -12.31 -5.46
CA ASN A 380 -8.11 -10.90 -5.24
C ASN A 380 -7.15 -10.22 -4.25
N GLY A 381 -7.07 -8.89 -4.22
CA GLY A 381 -6.21 -8.15 -3.30
C GLY A 381 -4.74 -8.09 -3.73
N HIS A 382 -3.81 -8.11 -2.77
CA HIS A 382 -2.38 -7.90 -3.03
C HIS A 382 -1.70 -9.15 -3.60
N TRP A 383 -0.49 -8.98 -4.12
CA TRP A 383 0.38 -10.11 -4.45
C TRP A 383 0.55 -11.06 -3.25
N ASN A 384 0.41 -12.35 -3.53
CA ASN A 384 0.80 -13.39 -2.60
C ASN A 384 2.29 -13.71 -2.76
N ALA A 385 2.79 -14.72 -2.04
CA ALA A 385 4.20 -15.10 -2.10
C ALA A 385 4.66 -15.47 -3.52
N ASP A 386 3.79 -16.08 -4.33
CA ASP A 386 4.11 -16.41 -5.73
C ASP A 386 4.14 -15.15 -6.61
N GLY A 387 3.21 -14.21 -6.41
CA GLY A 387 3.22 -12.91 -7.08
C GLY A 387 4.51 -12.11 -6.81
N HIS A 388 4.93 -12.03 -5.55
CA HIS A 388 6.18 -11.38 -5.18
C HIS A 388 7.42 -12.07 -5.77
N ARG A 389 7.43 -13.41 -5.77
CA ARG A 389 8.54 -14.21 -6.32
C ARG A 389 8.68 -14.00 -7.83
N GLU A 390 7.57 -14.05 -8.56
CA GLU A 390 7.57 -13.88 -10.01
C GLU A 390 7.88 -12.43 -10.42
N ALA A 391 7.36 -11.44 -9.67
CA ALA A 391 7.74 -10.04 -9.88
C ALA A 391 9.25 -9.83 -9.73
N ALA A 392 9.88 -10.41 -8.69
CA ALA A 392 11.32 -10.31 -8.49
C ALA A 392 12.13 -10.96 -9.63
N GLU A 393 11.66 -12.10 -10.15
CA GLU A 393 12.27 -12.80 -11.30
C GLU A 393 12.21 -11.93 -12.56
N LEU A 394 11.05 -11.40 -12.91
CA LEU A 394 10.86 -10.59 -14.10
C LEU A 394 11.66 -9.27 -14.06
N ILE A 395 11.72 -8.63 -12.88
CA ILE A 395 12.53 -7.43 -12.69
C ILE A 395 14.02 -7.75 -12.84
N GLU A 396 14.50 -8.84 -12.24
CA GLU A 396 15.89 -9.25 -12.38
C GLU A 396 16.26 -9.54 -13.83
N GLN A 397 15.45 -10.33 -14.55
CA GLN A 397 15.70 -10.67 -15.95
C GLN A 397 15.84 -9.41 -16.81
N LYS A 398 15.01 -8.39 -16.58
CA LYS A 398 15.11 -7.11 -17.28
C LYS A 398 16.39 -6.36 -16.91
N MET A 399 16.66 -6.20 -15.61
CA MET A 399 17.82 -5.45 -15.13
C MET A 399 19.16 -6.08 -15.52
N CYS A 400 19.22 -7.40 -15.64
CA CYS A 400 20.42 -8.12 -16.05
C CYS A 400 20.56 -8.24 -17.58
N SER A 401 19.46 -8.16 -18.35
CA SER A 401 19.49 -8.24 -19.82
C SER A 401 19.74 -6.90 -20.52
N ASP A 402 19.37 -5.76 -19.93
CA ASP A 402 19.54 -4.41 -20.51
C ASP A 402 21.02 -4.01 -20.75
N ALA A 403 21.99 -4.87 -20.43
CA ALA A 403 23.39 -4.71 -20.74
C ALA A 403 23.88 -5.49 -21.97
N ALA A 404 23.15 -6.52 -22.43
CA ALA A 404 23.53 -7.30 -23.62
C ALA A 404 23.33 -6.53 -24.95
N SER A 405 22.76 -5.33 -24.89
CA SER A 405 22.41 -4.48 -26.03
C SER A 405 23.18 -3.15 -26.10
N LYS A 406 24.25 -2.98 -25.31
CA LYS A 406 25.23 -1.92 -25.58
C LYS A 406 26.35 -2.47 -26.47
N PRO A 407 26.42 -2.08 -27.76
CA PRO A 407 27.55 -2.41 -28.63
C PRO A 407 28.86 -1.76 -28.17
#